data_AF-A0A953EFT8-F1
#
_entry.id   AF-A0A953EFT8-F1
#
_cell.length_a   1.000
_cell.length_b   1.000
_cell.length_c   1.000
_cell.angle_alpha   90.00
_cell.angle_beta   90.00
_cell.angle_gamma   90.00
#
_symmetry.space_group_name_H-M   'P 1'
#
loop_
_entity.id
_entity.type
_entity.pdbx_description
1 polymer ?
#
loop_
_entity_poly.entity_id
_entity_poly.type
_entity_poly.pdbx_seq_one_letter_code
_entity_poly.pdbx_strand_id
1 'polypeptide(L)'
;AVCNYLLRLGWGHGDEEFVPRDRAIQLFDLHDVGRAASRMDYAKLTHLNGVYLRQADNEWLLQETLARLAKRGVLYGAEGAERVRKLMPDLKERAKTLEELAGNAAFAAIEGPPPMDAKAAALLTPEARARLADLAEFLNNAPWERADLEAWLRDYAEVKGLKLGQVAQPLRVALTGSTQSPPIDAVLYALGRTEAMDRILAAADGSGTGEF
;
A
#
# COMPACT_ATOMS: atom_id res chain seq x y z
N ALA A 1 2.09 9.05 -18.34
CA ALA A 1 0.72 8.48 -18.46
C ALA A 1 -0.18 9.26 -19.42
N VAL A 2 -0.63 10.47 -19.08
CA VAL A 2 -1.64 11.20 -19.90
C VAL A 2 -1.19 11.40 -21.36
N CYS A 3 0.06 11.80 -21.61
CA CYS A 3 0.55 11.96 -22.99
C CYS A 3 0.49 10.66 -23.80
N ASN A 4 0.90 9.53 -23.22
CA ASN A 4 0.79 8.22 -23.89
C ASN A 4 -0.67 7.84 -24.13
N TYR A 5 -1.56 8.09 -23.17
CA TYR A 5 -2.99 7.83 -23.35
C TYR A 5 -3.58 8.68 -24.48
N LEU A 6 -3.33 9.99 -24.48
CA LEU A 6 -3.80 10.91 -25.53
C LEU A 6 -3.21 10.56 -26.90
N LEU A 7 -1.94 10.16 -26.95
CA LEU A 7 -1.32 9.66 -28.19
C LEU A 7 -2.09 8.44 -28.71
N ARG A 8 -2.44 7.49 -27.84
CA ARG A 8 -3.20 6.29 -28.24
C ARG A 8 -4.69 6.57 -28.56
N LEU A 9 -5.17 7.81 -28.41
CA LEU A 9 -6.49 8.23 -28.89
C LEU A 9 -6.37 8.63 -30.36
N GLY A 10 -6.53 7.64 -31.23
CA GLY A 10 -6.62 7.86 -32.67
C GLY A 10 -5.30 7.67 -33.41
N TRP A 11 -4.18 7.47 -32.70
CA TRP A 11 -2.94 6.98 -33.28
C TRP A 11 -2.56 5.62 -32.68
N GLY A 12 -2.00 4.75 -33.50
CA GLY A 12 -1.56 3.43 -33.05
C GLY A 12 -0.45 2.86 -33.92
N HIS A 13 0.50 2.19 -33.28
CA HIS A 13 1.59 1.48 -33.94
C HIS A 13 1.63 0.04 -33.41
N GLY A 14 1.21 -0.93 -34.23
CA GLY A 14 0.99 -2.31 -33.80
C GLY A 14 0.19 -2.42 -32.50
N ASP A 15 0.62 -3.36 -31.64
CA ASP A 15 0.00 -3.63 -30.33
C ASP A 15 0.66 -2.86 -29.16
N GLU A 16 1.56 -1.88 -29.42
CA GLU A 16 2.25 -1.13 -28.36
C GLU A 16 1.28 -0.22 -27.59
N GLU A 17 0.87 -0.61 -26.38
CA GLU A 17 0.03 0.22 -25.51
C GLU A 17 0.83 1.20 -24.64
N PHE A 18 2.01 0.78 -24.19
CA PHE A 18 2.93 1.59 -23.40
C PHE A 18 3.97 2.24 -24.31
N VAL A 19 3.83 3.55 -24.54
CA VAL A 19 4.66 4.33 -25.45
C VAL A 19 5.19 5.55 -24.68
N PRO A 20 6.36 5.43 -24.01
CA PRO A 20 7.05 6.57 -23.42
C PRO A 20 7.32 7.67 -24.43
N ARG A 21 7.55 8.90 -23.95
CA ARG A 21 7.72 10.07 -24.83
C ARG A 21 8.81 9.86 -25.88
N ASP A 22 9.97 9.34 -25.49
CA ASP A 22 11.09 9.15 -26.42
C ASP A 22 10.76 8.09 -27.47
N ARG A 23 10.03 7.04 -27.08
CA ARG A 23 9.51 6.02 -28.00
C ARG A 23 8.45 6.60 -28.94
N ALA A 24 7.56 7.46 -28.43
CA ALA A 24 6.57 8.15 -29.25
C ALA A 24 7.23 9.04 -30.30
N ILE A 25 8.28 9.78 -29.95
CA ILE A 25 9.03 10.62 -30.89
C ILE A 25 9.65 9.78 -32.02
N GLN A 26 10.12 8.57 -31.73
CA GLN A 26 10.70 7.68 -32.74
C GLN A 26 9.66 7.05 -33.66
N LEU A 27 8.48 6.72 -33.12
CA LEU A 27 7.47 5.95 -33.84
C LEU A 27 6.42 6.83 -34.56
N PHE A 28 6.27 8.09 -34.15
CA PHE A 28 5.15 8.89 -34.61
C PHE A 28 5.25 9.23 -36.10
N ASP A 29 4.23 8.81 -36.85
CA ASP A 29 3.95 9.24 -38.21
C ASP A 29 2.48 9.67 -38.33
N LEU A 30 2.23 10.74 -39.10
CA LEU A 30 0.89 11.25 -39.37
C LEU A 30 0.03 10.24 -40.14
N HIS A 31 0.64 9.36 -40.94
CA HIS A 31 -0.05 8.29 -41.66
C HIS A 31 -0.82 7.35 -40.71
N ASP A 32 -0.31 7.15 -39.49
CA ASP A 32 -0.88 6.24 -38.50
C ASP A 32 -1.99 6.90 -37.65
N VAL A 33 -2.37 8.15 -37.98
CA VAL A 33 -3.48 8.85 -37.33
C VAL A 33 -4.81 8.50 -38.03
N GLY A 34 -5.65 7.77 -37.31
CA GLY A 34 -7.00 7.40 -37.72
C GLY A 34 -7.93 8.62 -37.83
N ARG A 35 -8.84 8.57 -38.80
CA ARG A 35 -9.82 9.64 -39.09
C ARG A 35 -11.08 9.58 -38.21
N ALA A 36 -11.31 8.47 -37.52
CA ALA A 36 -12.48 8.28 -36.69
C ALA A 36 -12.34 9.03 -35.36
N ALA A 37 -13.48 9.50 -34.82
CA ALA A 37 -13.49 10.10 -33.50
C ALA A 37 -13.05 9.09 -32.44
N SER A 38 -12.07 9.47 -31.63
CA SER A 38 -11.60 8.63 -30.53
C SER A 38 -12.49 8.80 -29.31
N ARG A 39 -12.86 7.68 -28.69
CA ARG A 39 -13.60 7.66 -27.43
C ARG A 39 -12.62 7.64 -26.27
N MET A 40 -12.87 8.47 -25.26
CA MET A 40 -12.13 8.40 -24.01
C MET A 40 -12.53 7.15 -23.21
N ASP A 41 -11.53 6.37 -22.83
CA ASP A 41 -11.60 5.25 -21.91
C ASP A 41 -10.75 5.54 -20.66
N TYR A 42 -11.43 5.97 -19.60
CA TYR A 42 -10.79 6.26 -18.31
C TYR A 42 -10.22 5.01 -17.64
N ALA A 43 -10.78 3.81 -17.86
CA ALA A 43 -10.24 2.59 -17.29
C ALA A 43 -8.87 2.29 -17.91
N LYS A 44 -8.72 2.50 -19.22
CA LYS A 44 -7.43 2.39 -19.92
C LYS A 44 -6.42 3.42 -19.41
N LEU A 45 -6.84 4.68 -19.25
CA LEU A 45 -5.97 5.73 -18.68
C LEU A 45 -5.51 5.35 -17.26
N THR A 46 -6.42 4.89 -16.40
CA THR A 46 -6.11 4.49 -15.03
C THR A 46 -5.15 3.29 -14.99
N HIS A 47 -5.35 2.29 -15.86
CA HIS A 47 -4.41 1.17 -15.99
C HIS A 47 -3.01 1.66 -16.38
N LEU A 48 -2.92 2.48 -17.42
CA LEU A 48 -1.66 3.04 -17.89
C LEU A 48 -0.99 3.91 -16.82
N ASN A 49 -1.77 4.69 -16.06
CA ASN A 49 -1.24 5.50 -14.96
C ASN A 49 -0.60 4.63 -13.88
N GLY A 50 -1.19 3.48 -13.55
CA GLY A 50 -0.57 2.50 -12.65
C GLY A 50 0.77 1.97 -13.17
N VAL A 51 0.90 1.72 -14.49
CA VAL A 51 2.17 1.30 -15.10
C VAL A 51 3.25 2.37 -14.91
N TYR A 52 2.92 3.63 -15.17
CA TYR A 52 3.86 4.74 -14.97
C TYR A 52 4.20 4.97 -13.49
N LEU A 53 3.25 4.80 -12.57
CA LEU A 53 3.52 4.93 -11.14
C LEU A 53 4.51 3.87 -10.65
N ARG A 54 4.40 2.62 -11.09
CA ARG A 54 5.36 1.56 -10.73
C ARG A 54 6.79 1.88 -11.20
N GLN A 55 6.92 2.50 -12.36
CA GLN A 55 8.22 2.90 -12.93
C GLN A 55 8.76 4.21 -12.36
N ALA A 56 7.92 4.99 -11.66
CA ALA A 56 8.35 6.27 -11.12
C ALA A 56 9.36 6.08 -9.98
N ASP A 57 10.18 7.12 -9.81
CA ASP A 57 11.16 7.22 -8.73
C ASP A 57 10.46 7.24 -7.36
N ASN A 58 11.00 6.47 -6.42
CA ASN A 58 10.38 6.32 -5.10
C ASN A 58 10.44 7.62 -4.28
N GLU A 59 11.51 8.41 -4.41
CA GLU A 59 11.66 9.66 -3.68
C GLU A 59 10.69 10.72 -4.20
N TRP A 60 10.53 10.81 -5.53
CA TRP A 60 9.51 11.64 -6.13
C TRP A 60 8.09 11.26 -5.66
N LEU A 61 7.77 9.95 -5.67
CA LEU A 61 6.48 9.46 -5.18
C LEU A 61 6.27 9.76 -3.69
N LEU A 62 7.33 9.68 -2.86
CA LEU A 62 7.27 10.06 -1.46
C LEU A 62 6.82 11.52 -1.30
N GLN A 63 7.48 12.46 -2.00
CA GLN A 63 7.14 13.87 -1.91
C GLN A 63 5.69 14.15 -2.35
N GLU A 64 5.26 13.54 -3.45
CA GLU A 64 3.88 13.65 -3.95
C GLU A 64 2.85 13.04 -2.97
N THR A 65 3.22 11.96 -2.29
CA THR A 65 2.38 11.26 -1.29
C THR A 65 2.23 12.11 -0.05
N LEU A 66 3.34 12.59 0.52
CA LEU A 66 3.37 13.43 1.72
C LEU A 66 2.62 14.75 1.51
N ALA A 67 2.81 15.40 0.36
CA ALA A 67 2.09 16.63 0.02
C ALA A 67 0.55 16.42 -0.02
N ARG A 68 0.09 15.26 -0.49
CA ARG A 68 -1.34 14.91 -0.51
C ARG A 68 -1.88 14.58 0.87
N LEU A 69 -1.10 13.87 1.69
CA LEU A 69 -1.45 13.60 3.08
C LEU A 69 -1.62 14.91 3.87
N ALA A 70 -0.68 15.86 3.71
CA ALA A 70 -0.77 17.18 4.32
C ALA A 70 -2.04 17.94 3.88
N LYS A 71 -2.38 17.91 2.59
CA LYS A 71 -3.63 18.52 2.07
C LYS A 71 -4.91 17.89 2.64
N ARG A 72 -4.84 16.64 3.08
CA ARG A 72 -5.95 15.92 3.75
C ARG A 72 -5.97 16.13 5.27
N GLY A 73 -5.06 16.95 5.81
CA GLY A 73 -4.96 17.20 7.25
C GLY A 73 -4.27 16.07 8.02
N VAL A 74 -3.61 15.12 7.34
CA VAL A 74 -2.82 14.09 8.02
C VAL A 74 -1.52 14.74 8.51
N LEU A 75 -1.37 14.81 9.83
CA LEU A 75 -0.15 15.27 10.48
C LEU A 75 0.83 14.10 10.55
N TYR A 76 2.07 14.33 10.09
CA TYR A 76 3.14 13.34 10.14
C TYR A 76 4.45 14.00 10.58
N GLY A 77 5.20 13.27 11.41
CA GLY A 77 6.56 13.62 11.80
C GLY A 77 7.60 13.03 10.86
N ALA A 78 8.88 13.17 11.23
CA ALA A 78 9.99 12.56 10.51
C ALA A 78 9.87 11.02 10.46
N GLU A 79 9.41 10.40 11.56
CA GLU A 79 9.21 8.95 11.62
C GLU A 79 8.08 8.47 10.70
N GLY A 80 6.93 9.16 10.69
CA GLY A 80 5.84 8.88 9.75
C GLY A 80 6.28 8.98 8.29
N ALA A 81 7.03 10.03 7.93
CA ALA A 81 7.58 10.17 6.58
C ALA A 81 8.56 9.03 6.23
N GLU A 82 9.40 8.62 7.18
CA GLU A 82 10.35 7.53 7.04
C GLU A 82 9.65 6.17 6.83
N ARG A 83 8.56 5.90 7.56
CA ARG A 83 7.73 4.70 7.37
C ARG A 83 7.12 4.65 5.97
N VAL A 84 6.58 5.77 5.49
CA VAL A 84 6.06 5.89 4.11
C VAL A 84 7.17 5.65 3.08
N ARG A 85 8.36 6.23 3.29
CA ARG A 85 9.51 6.04 2.40
C ARG A 85 9.91 4.57 2.30
N LYS A 86 10.02 3.87 3.43
CA LYS A 86 10.33 2.42 3.47
C LYS A 86 9.29 1.57 2.74
N LEU A 87 8.00 1.94 2.82
CA LEU A 87 6.91 1.22 2.17
C LEU A 87 6.69 1.57 0.71
N MET A 88 7.29 2.64 0.21
CA MET A 88 7.03 3.15 -1.14
C MET A 88 7.18 2.09 -2.25
N PRO A 89 8.22 1.21 -2.24
CA PRO A 89 8.34 0.15 -3.23
C PRO A 89 7.12 -0.77 -3.29
N ASP A 90 6.51 -1.11 -2.15
CA ASP A 90 5.35 -1.99 -2.09
C ASP A 90 4.02 -1.26 -2.32
N LEU A 91 3.94 0.01 -1.92
CA LEU A 91 2.76 0.85 -2.09
C LEU A 91 2.51 1.17 -3.58
N LYS A 92 3.56 1.51 -4.33
CA LYS A 92 3.42 1.90 -5.75
C LYS A 92 2.99 0.75 -6.66
N GLU A 93 3.27 -0.50 -6.29
CA GLU A 93 2.84 -1.69 -7.04
C GLU A 93 1.33 -1.83 -7.11
N ARG A 94 0.63 -1.31 -6.11
CA ARG A 94 -0.81 -1.49 -5.92
C ARG A 94 -1.62 -0.28 -6.38
N ALA A 95 -1.04 0.92 -6.32
CA ALA A 95 -1.75 2.16 -6.61
C ALA A 95 -1.89 2.42 -8.12
N LYS A 96 -3.05 2.94 -8.53
CA LYS A 96 -3.31 3.39 -9.90
C LYS A 96 -3.33 4.91 -10.03
N THR A 97 -3.40 5.63 -8.91
CA THR A 97 -3.35 7.11 -8.87
C THR A 97 -2.53 7.58 -7.67
N LEU A 98 -2.06 8.83 -7.70
CA LEU A 98 -1.38 9.44 -6.56
C LEU A 98 -2.31 9.64 -5.35
N GLU A 99 -3.62 9.81 -5.60
CA GLU A 99 -4.62 9.90 -4.53
C GLU A 99 -4.82 8.55 -3.82
N GLU A 100 -4.86 7.47 -4.59
CA GLU A 100 -4.92 6.11 -4.05
C GLU A 100 -3.62 5.78 -3.29
N LEU A 101 -2.46 6.15 -3.85
CA LEU A 101 -1.16 5.97 -3.20
C LEU A 101 -1.12 6.68 -1.83
N ALA A 102 -1.54 7.94 -1.78
CA ALA A 102 -1.65 8.69 -0.53
C ALA A 102 -2.66 8.07 0.45
N GLY A 103 -3.81 7.58 -0.03
CA GLY A 103 -4.77 6.88 0.82
C GLY A 103 -4.17 5.61 1.44
N ASN A 104 -3.50 4.80 0.63
CA ASN A 104 -2.88 3.56 1.05
C ASN A 104 -1.68 3.78 1.99
N ALA A 105 -1.01 4.94 1.93
CA ALA A 105 0.12 5.27 2.79
C ALA A 105 -0.26 5.90 4.13
N ALA A 106 -1.51 6.37 4.29
CA ALA A 106 -1.92 7.20 5.42
C ALA A 106 -1.67 6.55 6.79
N PHE A 107 -1.90 5.24 6.92
CA PHE A 107 -1.67 4.50 8.17
C PHE A 107 -0.21 4.52 8.62
N ALA A 108 0.74 4.60 7.67
CA ALA A 108 2.17 4.59 7.95
C ALA A 108 2.67 5.99 8.37
N ALA A 109 1.94 7.04 8.01
CA ALA A 109 2.31 8.42 8.29
C ALA A 109 1.95 8.89 9.71
N ILE A 110 1.02 8.20 10.37
CA ILE A 110 0.53 8.53 11.71
C ILE A 110 1.24 7.68 12.79
N GLU A 111 1.19 8.17 14.03
CA GLU A 111 1.59 7.45 15.23
C GLU A 111 0.39 6.76 15.89
N GLY A 112 0.62 5.59 16.48
CA GLY A 112 -0.37 4.82 17.20
C GLY A 112 -1.38 4.06 16.32
N PRO A 113 -2.39 3.44 16.95
CA PRO A 113 -3.39 2.63 16.28
C PRO A 113 -4.12 3.42 15.19
N PRO A 114 -4.16 2.92 13.94
CA PRO A 114 -4.86 3.60 12.86
C PRO A 114 -6.38 3.52 13.05
N PRO A 115 -7.14 4.51 12.54
CA PRO A 115 -8.59 4.42 12.49
C PRO A 115 -9.01 3.21 11.65
N MET A 116 -10.04 2.49 12.09
CA MET A 116 -10.54 1.29 11.42
C MET A 116 -11.95 1.50 10.91
N ASP A 117 -12.22 1.02 9.70
CA ASP A 117 -13.61 0.91 9.25
C ASP A 117 -14.33 -0.26 9.97
N ALA A 118 -15.67 -0.25 9.94
CA ALA A 118 -16.48 -1.27 10.62
C ALA A 118 -16.19 -2.70 10.12
N LYS A 119 -15.80 -2.86 8.85
CA LYS A 119 -15.48 -4.18 8.28
C LYS A 119 -14.14 -4.70 8.80
N ALA A 120 -13.14 -3.83 8.96
CA ALA A 120 -11.86 -4.15 9.54
C ALA A 120 -12.02 -4.45 11.04
N ALA A 121 -12.73 -3.60 11.79
CA ALA A 121 -13.00 -3.81 13.21
C ALA A 121 -13.73 -5.14 13.48
N ALA A 122 -14.66 -5.55 12.62
CA ALA A 122 -15.38 -6.82 12.75
C ALA A 122 -14.47 -8.06 12.65
N LEU A 123 -13.25 -7.94 12.11
CA LEU A 123 -12.27 -9.03 12.06
C LEU A 123 -11.50 -9.20 13.38
N LEU A 124 -11.54 -8.20 14.28
CA LEU A 124 -10.96 -8.27 15.62
C LEU A 124 -11.92 -8.91 16.62
N THR A 125 -12.30 -10.16 16.34
CA THR A 125 -13.06 -11.02 17.25
C THR A 125 -12.27 -11.29 18.54
N PRO A 126 -12.92 -11.74 19.63
CA PRO A 126 -12.21 -12.11 20.86
C PRO A 126 -11.07 -13.12 20.63
N GLU A 127 -11.28 -14.09 19.74
CA GLU A 127 -10.25 -15.08 19.35
C GLU A 127 -9.09 -14.43 18.59
N ALA A 128 -9.39 -13.51 17.66
CA ALA A 128 -8.37 -12.79 16.91
C ALA A 128 -7.54 -11.87 17.83
N ARG A 129 -8.17 -11.25 18.83
CA ARG A 129 -7.49 -10.41 19.83
C ARG A 129 -6.56 -11.22 20.73
N ALA A 130 -7.05 -12.36 21.24
CA ALA A 130 -6.21 -13.29 22.01
C ALA A 130 -5.01 -13.77 21.18
N ARG A 131 -5.21 -14.04 19.88
CA ARG A 131 -4.13 -14.39 18.96
C ARG A 131 -3.14 -13.25 18.75
N LEU A 132 -3.60 -12.00 18.68
CA LEU A 132 -2.70 -10.84 18.55
C LEU A 132 -1.82 -10.66 19.79
N ALA A 133 -2.37 -10.85 21.00
CA ALA A 133 -1.58 -10.82 22.23
C ALA A 133 -0.49 -11.91 22.25
N ASP A 134 -0.85 -13.14 21.93
CA ASP A 134 0.08 -14.28 21.87
C ASP A 134 1.12 -14.13 20.74
N LEU A 135 0.73 -13.56 19.59
CA LEU A 135 1.66 -13.21 18.52
C LEU A 135 2.65 -12.11 18.96
N ALA A 136 2.19 -11.12 19.73
CA ALA A 136 3.06 -10.07 20.26
C ALA A 136 4.17 -10.69 21.14
N GLU A 137 3.80 -11.63 22.03
CA GLU A 137 4.77 -12.37 22.85
C GLU A 137 5.78 -13.15 22.00
N PHE A 138 5.32 -13.77 20.91
CA PHE A 138 6.20 -14.47 19.98
C PHE A 138 7.19 -13.53 19.28
N LEU A 139 6.69 -12.39 18.77
CA LEU A 139 7.50 -11.39 18.05
C LEU A 139 8.52 -10.66 18.95
N ASN A 140 8.38 -10.72 20.28
CA ASN A 140 9.38 -10.15 21.20
C ASN A 140 10.79 -10.72 21.05
N ASN A 141 10.93 -11.89 20.42
CA ASN A 141 12.24 -12.50 20.14
C ASN A 141 12.63 -12.42 18.66
N ALA A 142 11.78 -11.87 17.80
CA ALA A 142 12.05 -11.78 16.37
C ALA A 142 13.15 -10.76 16.06
N PRO A 143 14.12 -11.08 15.20
CA PRO A 143 14.95 -10.07 14.55
C PRO A 143 14.06 -9.20 13.67
N TRP A 144 14.24 -7.88 13.76
CA TRP A 144 13.34 -6.93 13.10
C TRP A 144 13.78 -6.58 11.67
N GLU A 145 14.21 -7.60 10.94
CA GLU A 145 14.57 -7.49 9.53
C GLU A 145 13.46 -8.05 8.65
N ARG A 146 13.22 -7.41 7.49
CA ARG A 146 12.09 -7.76 6.62
C ARG A 146 12.07 -9.24 6.22
N ALA A 147 13.25 -9.79 5.89
CA ALA A 147 13.38 -11.18 5.44
C ALA A 147 12.99 -12.19 6.54
N ASP A 148 13.21 -11.85 7.81
CA ASP A 148 12.92 -12.73 8.93
C ASP A 148 11.45 -12.65 9.36
N LEU A 149 10.85 -11.45 9.32
CA LEU A 149 9.48 -11.23 9.78
C LEU A 149 8.45 -12.12 9.06
N GLU A 150 8.63 -12.38 7.76
CA GLU A 150 7.74 -13.31 7.04
C GLU A 150 7.88 -14.76 7.54
N ALA A 151 9.12 -15.21 7.77
CA ALA A 151 9.38 -16.55 8.31
C ALA A 151 8.79 -16.70 9.71
N TRP A 152 8.98 -15.71 10.58
CA TRP A 152 8.43 -15.70 11.93
C TRP A 152 6.90 -15.80 11.95
N LEU A 153 6.20 -15.11 11.03
CA LEU A 153 4.74 -15.22 10.93
C LEU A 153 4.29 -16.62 10.45
N ARG A 154 5.08 -17.27 9.60
CA ARG A 154 4.82 -18.65 9.16
C ARG A 154 5.07 -19.65 10.28
N ASP A 155 6.19 -19.53 10.98
CA ASP A 155 6.56 -20.39 12.11
C ASP A 155 5.53 -20.27 13.24
N TYR A 156 5.12 -19.05 13.57
CA TYR A 156 4.04 -18.83 14.53
C TYR A 156 2.75 -19.56 14.11
N ALA A 157 2.36 -19.43 12.83
CA ALA A 157 1.18 -20.11 12.32
C ALA A 157 1.30 -21.63 12.45
N GLU A 158 2.46 -22.20 12.12
CA GLU A 158 2.73 -23.64 12.23
C GLU A 158 2.67 -24.12 13.68
N VAL A 159 3.37 -23.45 14.60
CA VAL A 159 3.39 -23.79 16.04
C VAL A 159 1.99 -23.78 16.65
N LYS A 160 1.13 -22.87 16.20
CA LYS A 160 -0.25 -22.74 16.67
C LYS A 160 -1.26 -23.58 15.89
N GLY A 161 -0.82 -24.33 14.87
CA GLY A 161 -1.71 -25.13 14.03
C GLY A 161 -2.70 -24.30 13.19
N LEU A 162 -2.31 -23.08 12.83
CA LEU A 162 -3.13 -22.10 12.11
C LEU A 162 -2.69 -21.98 10.66
N LYS A 163 -3.60 -21.56 9.79
CA LYS A 163 -3.24 -21.06 8.44
C LYS A 163 -2.67 -19.65 8.56
N LEU A 164 -1.67 -19.32 7.75
CA LEU A 164 -1.04 -17.98 7.74
C LEU A 164 -2.08 -16.85 7.59
N GLY A 165 -3.15 -17.04 6.80
CA GLY A 165 -4.22 -16.06 6.66
C GLY A 165 -4.97 -15.73 7.96
N GLN A 166 -5.08 -16.69 8.90
CA GLN A 166 -5.72 -16.49 10.21
C GLN A 166 -4.85 -15.65 11.16
N VAL A 167 -3.55 -15.55 10.88
CA VAL A 167 -2.58 -14.71 11.61
C VAL A 167 -2.44 -13.35 10.91
N ALA A 168 -2.18 -13.36 9.61
CA ALA A 168 -1.89 -12.18 8.82
C ALA A 168 -3.09 -11.22 8.69
N GLN A 169 -4.33 -11.72 8.65
CA GLN A 169 -5.49 -10.86 8.46
C GLN A 169 -5.81 -10.00 9.70
N PRO A 170 -5.90 -10.55 10.93
CA PRO A 170 -6.02 -9.73 12.14
C PRO A 170 -4.83 -8.79 12.34
N LEU A 171 -3.61 -9.25 12.07
CA LEU A 171 -2.41 -8.43 12.17
C LEU A 171 -2.47 -7.24 11.21
N ARG A 172 -2.89 -7.47 9.96
CA ARG A 172 -3.07 -6.40 8.97
C ARG A 172 -4.04 -5.34 9.46
N VAL A 173 -5.17 -5.75 10.03
CA VAL A 173 -6.15 -4.83 10.59
C VAL A 173 -5.54 -4.03 11.74
N ALA A 174 -4.86 -4.69 12.68
CA ALA A 174 -4.21 -4.02 13.80
C ALA A 174 -3.19 -2.97 13.35
N LEU A 175 -2.36 -3.29 12.35
CA LEU A 175 -1.27 -2.40 11.90
C LEU A 175 -1.74 -1.29 10.96
N THR A 176 -2.79 -1.52 10.16
CA THR A 176 -3.16 -0.62 9.05
C THR A 176 -4.58 -0.07 9.12
N GLY A 177 -5.43 -0.61 9.99
CA GLY A 177 -6.85 -0.29 10.09
C GLY A 177 -7.68 -0.76 8.89
N SER A 178 -7.07 -1.53 7.97
CA SER A 178 -7.67 -1.97 6.72
C SER A 178 -7.58 -3.49 6.56
N THR A 179 -8.47 -4.03 5.75
CA THR A 179 -8.40 -5.44 5.32
C THR A 179 -7.40 -5.69 4.20
N GLN A 180 -6.87 -4.61 3.60
CA GLN A 180 -5.92 -4.63 2.49
C GLN A 180 -4.72 -3.73 2.80
N SER A 181 -3.52 -4.23 2.52
CA SER A 181 -2.26 -3.53 2.76
C SER A 181 -1.20 -4.03 1.77
N PRO A 182 -0.02 -3.39 1.73
CA PRO A 182 1.22 -4.05 1.31
C PRO A 182 1.45 -5.40 2.02
N PRO A 183 2.43 -6.20 1.56
CA PRO A 183 2.85 -7.40 2.28
C PRO A 183 3.08 -7.13 3.78
N ILE A 184 2.63 -8.03 4.64
CA ILE A 184 2.53 -7.74 6.08
C ILE A 184 3.91 -7.66 6.76
N ASP A 185 4.89 -8.39 6.22
CA ASP A 185 6.32 -8.28 6.53
C ASP A 185 6.86 -6.87 6.23
N ALA A 186 6.48 -6.29 5.08
CA ALA A 186 6.88 -4.94 4.70
C ALA A 186 6.29 -3.91 5.66
N VAL A 187 5.03 -4.10 6.06
CA VAL A 187 4.34 -3.24 7.03
C VAL A 187 5.04 -3.30 8.40
N LEU A 188 5.29 -4.49 8.94
CA LEU A 188 6.02 -4.67 10.20
C LEU A 188 7.41 -4.03 10.17
N TYR A 189 8.16 -4.26 9.09
CA TYR A 189 9.49 -3.71 8.91
C TYR A 189 9.48 -2.19 8.87
N ALA A 190 8.54 -1.60 8.14
CA ALA A 190 8.47 -0.16 7.97
C ALA A 190 8.05 0.55 9.25
N LEU A 191 7.00 0.06 9.93
CA LEU A 191 6.56 0.59 11.23
C LEU A 191 7.68 0.50 12.27
N GLY A 192 8.49 -0.57 12.20
CA GLY A 192 9.49 -0.86 13.22
C GLY A 192 8.86 -1.49 14.46
N ARG A 193 9.72 -2.03 15.35
CA ARG A 193 9.27 -2.83 16.49
C ARG A 193 8.31 -2.08 17.40
N THR A 194 8.72 -0.91 17.89
CA THR A 194 7.94 -0.16 18.89
C THR A 194 6.53 0.13 18.40
N GLU A 195 6.41 0.80 17.26
CA GLU A 195 5.11 1.16 16.68
C GLU A 195 4.25 -0.06 16.34
N ALA A 196 4.85 -1.10 15.74
CA ALA A 196 4.11 -2.32 15.40
C ALA A 196 3.57 -3.02 16.66
N MET A 197 4.39 -3.14 17.71
CA MET A 197 4.00 -3.78 18.96
C MET A 197 2.91 -2.98 19.68
N ASP A 198 3.04 -1.65 19.73
CA ASP A 198 2.03 -0.77 20.33
C ASP A 198 0.67 -0.92 19.63
N ARG A 199 0.66 -0.98 18.29
CA ARG A 199 -0.57 -1.22 17.51
C ARG A 199 -1.15 -2.61 17.74
N ILE A 200 -0.31 -3.65 17.78
CA ILE A 200 -0.75 -5.03 18.02
C ILE A 200 -1.39 -5.15 19.40
N LEU A 201 -0.75 -4.62 20.44
CA LEU A 201 -1.25 -4.69 21.81
C LEU A 201 -2.52 -3.86 21.99
N ALA A 202 -2.60 -2.65 21.43
CA ALA A 202 -3.83 -1.85 21.46
C ALA A 202 -5.02 -2.56 20.76
N ALA A 203 -4.75 -3.26 19.66
CA ALA A 203 -5.75 -4.09 19.00
C ALA A 203 -6.11 -5.34 19.81
N ALA A 204 -5.18 -5.94 20.54
CA ALA A 204 -5.46 -7.07 21.42
C ALA A 204 -6.34 -6.65 22.61
N ASP A 205 -6.06 -5.49 23.22
CA ASP A 205 -6.75 -5.00 24.41
C ASP A 205 -8.14 -4.40 24.13
N GLY A 206 -8.42 -4.04 22.87
CA GLY A 206 -9.68 -3.37 22.52
C GLY A 206 -9.67 -1.85 22.64
N SER A 207 -8.55 -1.27 23.06
CA SER A 207 -8.37 0.19 23.20
C SER A 207 -8.33 0.94 21.85
N GLY A 208 -8.13 0.23 20.73
CA GLY A 208 -8.09 0.80 19.38
C GLY A 208 -9.41 0.77 18.58
N THR A 209 -10.52 0.25 19.12
CA THR A 209 -11.82 0.19 18.40
C THR A 209 -12.79 1.30 18.76
N GLY A 210 -12.28 2.47 19.16
CA GLY A 210 -13.10 3.64 19.46
C GLY A 210 -14.03 3.98 18.30
N GLU A 211 -15.33 3.94 18.57
CA GLU A 211 -16.38 4.47 17.68
C GLU A 211 -16.04 5.94 17.38
N PHE A 212 -15.85 6.26 16.10
CA PHE A 212 -15.86 7.64 15.59
C PHE A 212 -17.28 8.03 15.19
#